data_AF-A0A3D6DAV9-F1
#
_entry.id   AF-A0A3D6DAV9-F1
#
_cell.length_a   1.000
_cell.length_b   1.000
_cell.length_c   1.000
_cell.angle_alpha   90.00
_cell.angle_beta   90.00
_cell.angle_gamma   90.00
#
_symmetry.space_group_name_H-M   'P 1'
#
loop_
_entity.id
_entity.type
_entity.pdbx_description
1 polymer ?
#
loop_
_entity_poly.entity_id
_entity_poly.type
_entity_poly.pdbx_seq_one_letter_code
_entity_poly.pdbx_strand_id
1 'polypeptide(L)'
;MKVLALDLGEKRVGYAMADADVGIVNRTGVIQLSALVAFLKENPAELVLVGMPVSLSGRFSGAVERTIRQIKKRVAPFVEKIAMIDERYTSRLVERTQLNGVPRNRKHKGYVDAMSAYVLLEGYLQGVPKLWWYEKDLHFDRLKLAPGFSRILVWDIPVIVESEDDSSEVYYLSTHPQIFVELRRLGKKVFNREEDLKEHSPFDLVICEEVPKTDLVFKEVIVPGAGLHTRKGSQS
;
A
#
# COMPACT_ATOMS: atom_id res chain seq x y z
N MET A 1 -23.86 -5.16 -1.71
CA MET A 1 -22.68 -4.66 -2.46
C MET A 1 -21.76 -5.83 -2.78
N LYS A 2 -21.42 -6.07 -4.06
CA LYS A 2 -20.53 -7.18 -4.46
C LYS A 2 -19.05 -6.85 -4.24
N VAL A 3 -18.38 -7.67 -3.43
CA VAL A 3 -16.95 -7.53 -3.10
C VAL A 3 -16.17 -8.75 -3.60
N LEU A 4 -15.03 -8.50 -4.23
CA LEU A 4 -14.10 -9.53 -4.70
C LEU A 4 -12.73 -9.29 -4.07
N ALA A 5 -12.22 -10.23 -3.29
CA ALA A 5 -10.85 -10.21 -2.80
C ALA A 5 -9.93 -11.02 -3.71
N LEU A 6 -8.73 -10.50 -3.95
CA LEU A 6 -7.69 -11.10 -4.78
C LEU A 6 -6.37 -11.17 -4.01
N ASP A 7 -5.78 -12.37 -3.99
CA ASP A 7 -4.38 -12.59 -3.62
C ASP A 7 -3.55 -12.74 -4.90
N LEU A 8 -2.82 -11.67 -5.27
CA LEU A 8 -2.10 -11.55 -6.53
C LEU A 8 -0.71 -12.19 -6.48
N GLY A 9 -0.68 -13.52 -6.59
CA GLY A 9 0.54 -14.28 -6.77
C GLY A 9 1.21 -14.09 -8.14
N GLU A 10 2.39 -14.69 -8.32
CA GLU A 10 3.17 -14.55 -9.56
C GLU A 10 2.62 -15.37 -10.73
N LYS A 11 1.96 -16.49 -10.45
CA LYS A 11 1.40 -17.40 -11.45
C LYS A 11 -0.10 -17.60 -11.31
N ARG A 12 -0.61 -17.44 -10.10
CA ARG A 12 -1.99 -17.75 -9.72
C ARG A 12 -2.55 -16.60 -8.91
N VAL A 13 -3.87 -16.52 -8.92
CA VAL A 13 -4.62 -15.55 -8.13
C VAL A 13 -5.61 -16.33 -7.30
N GLY A 14 -5.46 -16.26 -5.97
CA GLY A 14 -6.50 -16.67 -5.05
C GLY A 14 -7.64 -15.65 -5.12
N TYR A 15 -8.88 -16.11 -5.08
CA TYR A 15 -10.04 -15.21 -5.05
C TYR A 15 -11.08 -15.64 -4.02
N ALA A 16 -11.80 -14.65 -3.50
CA ALA A 16 -13.00 -14.84 -2.70
C ALA A 16 -14.04 -13.78 -3.05
N MET A 17 -15.32 -14.15 -3.02
CA MET A 17 -16.43 -13.26 -3.32
C MET A 17 -17.46 -13.27 -2.19
N ALA A 18 -18.04 -12.11 -1.93
CA ALA A 18 -19.12 -11.95 -0.97
C ALA A 18 -20.12 -10.90 -1.47
N ASP A 19 -21.34 -10.99 -0.97
CA ASP A 19 -22.21 -9.83 -0.90
C ASP A 19 -22.07 -9.23 0.50
N ALA A 20 -21.58 -7.99 0.57
CA ALA A 20 -21.33 -7.30 1.84
C ALA A 20 -22.62 -7.10 2.66
N ASP A 21 -23.79 -7.06 2.02
CA ASP A 21 -25.08 -6.91 2.72
C ASP A 21 -25.47 -8.20 3.47
N VAL A 22 -24.96 -9.35 3.00
CA VAL A 22 -25.13 -10.65 3.64
C VAL A 22 -24.00 -10.92 4.63
N GLY A 23 -22.81 -10.36 4.39
CA GLY A 23 -21.66 -10.48 5.28
C GLY A 23 -21.00 -11.85 5.28
N ILE A 24 -21.27 -12.69 4.27
CA ILE A 24 -20.73 -14.06 4.17
C ILE A 24 -20.03 -14.25 2.83
N VAL A 25 -18.82 -14.82 2.86
CA VAL A 25 -18.11 -15.28 1.66
C VAL A 25 -18.81 -16.48 1.05
N ASN A 26 -19.24 -16.36 -0.20
CA ASN A 26 -20.07 -17.36 -0.88
C ASN A 26 -19.33 -18.13 -1.99
N ARG A 27 -18.18 -17.63 -2.47
CA ARG A 27 -17.34 -18.33 -3.46
C ARG A 27 -15.86 -18.10 -3.16
N THR A 28 -15.06 -19.15 -3.31
CA THR A 28 -13.60 -19.07 -3.22
C THR A 28 -12.95 -19.94 -4.29
N GLY A 29 -11.72 -19.62 -4.67
CA GLY A 29 -10.99 -20.48 -5.59
C GLY A 29 -9.64 -19.90 -6.00
N VAL A 30 -9.07 -20.51 -7.05
CA VAL A 30 -7.81 -20.07 -7.65
C VAL A 30 -7.94 -20.07 -9.16
N ILE A 31 -7.43 -19.02 -9.79
CA ILE A 31 -7.27 -18.93 -11.24
C ILE A 31 -5.79 -18.74 -11.60
N GLN A 32 -5.45 -18.94 -12.88
CA GLN A 32 -4.15 -18.49 -13.38
C GLN A 32 -4.14 -16.97 -13.51
N LEU A 33 -3.00 -16.33 -13.25
CA LEU A 33 -2.85 -14.87 -13.41
C LEU A 33 -3.15 -14.41 -14.85
N SER A 34 -2.88 -15.26 -15.84
CA SER A 34 -3.22 -15.02 -17.24
C SER A 34 -4.74 -14.91 -17.49
N ALA A 35 -5.55 -15.61 -16.69
CA ALA A 35 -7.01 -15.62 -16.81
C ALA A 35 -7.68 -14.48 -16.02
N LEU A 36 -6.95 -13.72 -15.21
CA LEU A 36 -7.50 -12.69 -14.31
C LEU A 36 -8.39 -11.68 -15.05
N VAL A 37 -7.97 -11.21 -16.22
CA VAL A 37 -8.74 -10.21 -16.99
C VAL A 37 -10.08 -10.77 -17.47
N ALA A 38 -10.11 -12.02 -17.96
CA ALA A 38 -11.35 -12.67 -18.36
C ALA A 38 -12.26 -12.88 -17.14
N PHE A 39 -11.68 -13.35 -16.03
CA PHE A 39 -12.38 -13.57 -14.79
C PHE A 39 -13.06 -12.29 -14.26
N LEU A 40 -12.37 -11.15 -14.28
CA LEU A 40 -12.93 -9.86 -13.85
C LEU A 40 -14.10 -9.39 -14.74
N LYS A 41 -14.05 -9.67 -16.04
CA LYS A 41 -15.15 -9.36 -16.97
C LYS A 41 -16.38 -10.22 -16.72
N GLU A 42 -16.17 -11.51 -16.41
CA GLU A 42 -17.25 -12.46 -16.12
C GLU A 42 -17.84 -12.30 -14.72
N ASN A 43 -17.06 -11.75 -13.78
CA ASN A 43 -17.44 -11.60 -12.37
C ASN A 43 -17.30 -10.12 -11.95
N PRO A 44 -18.18 -9.23 -12.42
CA PRO A 44 -18.14 -7.82 -12.05
C PRO A 44 -18.36 -7.65 -10.54
N ALA A 45 -17.53 -6.81 -9.94
CA ALA A 45 -17.58 -6.45 -8.52
C ALA A 45 -17.56 -4.93 -8.36
N GLU A 46 -18.27 -4.43 -7.36
CA GLU A 46 -18.30 -2.99 -7.04
C GLU A 46 -17.03 -2.54 -6.32
N LEU A 47 -16.45 -3.45 -5.53
CA LEU A 47 -15.19 -3.26 -4.82
C LEU A 47 -14.28 -4.47 -5.04
N VAL A 48 -13.03 -4.21 -5.44
CA VAL A 48 -11.98 -5.22 -5.43
C VAL A 48 -10.97 -4.94 -4.33
N LEU A 49 -10.79 -5.91 -3.45
CA LEU A 49 -9.75 -5.92 -2.43
C LEU A 49 -8.53 -6.66 -2.99
N VAL A 50 -7.34 -6.11 -2.77
CA VAL A 50 -6.08 -6.74 -3.21
C VAL A 50 -5.13 -6.87 -2.04
N GLY A 51 -4.68 -8.08 -1.76
CA GLY A 51 -3.66 -8.35 -0.75
C GLY A 51 -2.31 -7.71 -1.10
N MET A 52 -1.72 -7.00 -0.13
CA MET A 52 -0.42 -6.36 -0.22
C MET A 52 0.64 -7.18 0.53
N PRO A 53 1.66 -7.71 -0.17
CA PRO A 53 2.73 -8.54 0.40
C PRO A 53 3.76 -7.70 1.15
N VAL A 54 3.32 -6.96 2.16
CA VAL A 54 4.20 -6.22 3.07
C VAL A 54 5.03 -7.24 3.86
N SER A 55 6.31 -6.97 4.13
CA SER A 55 7.13 -7.89 4.93
C SER A 55 6.67 -7.87 6.39
N LEU A 56 7.01 -8.90 7.18
CA LEU A 56 6.68 -8.90 8.62
C LEU A 56 7.26 -7.72 9.40
N SER A 57 8.41 -7.19 8.96
CA SER A 57 8.99 -5.95 9.52
C SER A 57 8.22 -4.68 9.12
N GLY A 58 7.24 -4.79 8.23
CA GLY A 58 6.49 -3.68 7.66
C GLY A 58 7.17 -3.01 6.48
N ARG A 59 8.31 -3.52 6.01
CA ARG A 59 9.06 -2.94 4.89
C ARG A 59 8.40 -3.27 3.55
N PHE A 60 8.31 -2.29 2.66
CA PHE A 60 7.90 -2.52 1.28
C PHE A 60 9.05 -3.11 0.48
N SER A 61 8.73 -4.09 -0.37
CA SER A 61 9.71 -4.88 -1.13
C SER A 61 9.34 -4.90 -2.61
N GLY A 62 10.18 -5.56 -3.43
CA GLY A 62 9.86 -5.80 -4.83
C GLY A 62 8.56 -6.60 -5.04
N ALA A 63 8.04 -7.29 -4.02
CA ALA A 63 6.72 -7.93 -4.10
C ALA A 63 5.60 -6.89 -4.14
N VAL A 64 5.63 -5.86 -3.27
CA VAL A 64 4.67 -4.75 -3.28
C VAL A 64 4.68 -4.04 -4.63
N GLU A 65 5.87 -3.76 -5.18
CA GLU A 65 5.98 -3.17 -6.53
C GLU A 65 5.36 -4.04 -7.62
N ARG A 66 5.56 -5.36 -7.56
CA ARG A 66 4.95 -6.29 -8.51
C ARG A 66 3.42 -6.23 -8.40
N THR A 67 2.88 -6.25 -7.19
CA THR A 67 1.43 -6.21 -6.95
C THR A 67 0.82 -4.89 -7.46
N ILE A 68 1.42 -3.74 -7.16
CA ILE A 68 0.98 -2.43 -7.69
C ILE A 68 0.98 -2.43 -9.24
N ARG A 69 2.02 -2.97 -9.87
CA ARG A 69 2.06 -3.11 -11.33
C ARG A 69 0.97 -4.04 -11.87
N GLN A 70 0.65 -5.12 -11.16
CA GLN A 70 -0.43 -6.02 -11.55
C GLN A 70 -1.79 -5.35 -11.42
N ILE A 71 -2.05 -4.61 -10.33
CA ILE A 71 -3.28 -3.81 -10.16
C ILE A 71 -3.44 -2.86 -11.34
N LYS A 72 -2.42 -2.04 -11.61
CA LYS A 72 -2.43 -1.04 -12.70
C LYS A 72 -2.75 -1.66 -14.06
N LYS A 73 -2.16 -2.82 -14.38
CA LYS A 73 -2.26 -3.45 -15.71
C LYS A 73 -3.49 -4.34 -15.88
N ARG A 74 -3.96 -4.98 -14.81
CA ARG A 74 -4.92 -6.10 -14.89
C ARG A 74 -6.22 -5.87 -14.13
N VAL A 75 -6.25 -4.96 -13.15
CA VAL A 75 -7.42 -4.74 -12.28
C VAL A 75 -8.02 -3.35 -12.51
N ALA A 76 -7.22 -2.29 -12.39
CA ALA A 76 -7.65 -0.90 -12.54
C ALA A 76 -8.42 -0.57 -13.84
N PRO A 77 -8.12 -1.19 -15.00
CA PRO A 77 -8.89 -0.96 -16.22
C PRO A 77 -10.33 -1.53 -16.21
N PHE A 78 -10.66 -2.42 -15.27
CA PHE A 78 -11.92 -3.17 -15.26
C PHE A 78 -12.77 -2.95 -14.00
N VAL A 79 -12.24 -2.24 -13.00
CA VAL A 79 -12.84 -2.09 -11.69
C VAL A 79 -12.75 -0.64 -11.26
N GLU A 80 -13.84 -0.09 -10.72
CA GLU A 80 -13.87 1.30 -10.29
C GLU A 80 -13.23 1.51 -8.92
N LYS A 81 -13.70 0.78 -7.90
CA LYS A 81 -13.18 0.90 -6.53
C LYS A 81 -12.21 -0.23 -6.25
N ILE A 82 -10.98 0.13 -5.94
CA ILE A 82 -9.93 -0.82 -5.57
C ILE A 82 -9.34 -0.40 -4.24
N ALA A 83 -9.28 -1.35 -3.32
CA ALA A 83 -8.64 -1.19 -2.04
C ALA A 83 -7.52 -2.22 -1.88
N MET A 84 -6.43 -1.78 -1.27
CA MET A 84 -5.26 -2.58 -0.99
C MET A 84 -5.21 -2.87 0.50
N ILE A 85 -5.03 -4.14 0.87
CA ILE A 85 -5.10 -4.61 2.25
C ILE A 85 -3.77 -5.20 2.67
N ASP A 86 -3.29 -4.83 3.85
CA ASP A 86 -2.10 -5.44 4.45
C ASP A 86 -2.32 -6.93 4.75
N GLU A 87 -1.58 -7.82 4.08
CA GLU A 87 -1.78 -9.29 4.18
C GLU A 87 -0.79 -10.00 5.12
N ARG A 88 0.06 -9.25 5.83
CA ARG A 88 1.21 -9.79 6.62
C ARG A 88 0.89 -10.94 7.55
N TYR A 89 -0.31 -10.91 8.13
CA TYR A 89 -0.74 -11.90 9.13
C TYR A 89 -1.64 -12.98 8.53
N THR A 90 -2.18 -12.75 7.33
CA THR A 90 -3.14 -13.63 6.65
C THR A 90 -2.49 -14.93 6.21
N SER A 91 -1.36 -14.88 5.49
CA SER A 91 -0.65 -16.07 5.00
C SER A 91 -0.24 -17.00 6.13
N ARG A 92 0.26 -16.45 7.24
CA ARG A 92 0.64 -17.21 8.44
C ARG A 92 -0.56 -17.79 9.17
N LEU A 93 -1.68 -17.09 9.23
CA LEU A 93 -2.91 -17.61 9.83
C LEU A 93 -3.42 -18.80 9.02
N VAL A 94 -3.44 -18.70 7.69
CA VAL A 94 -3.82 -19.79 6.79
C VAL A 94 -2.86 -20.98 6.92
N GLU A 95 -1.54 -20.73 6.99
CA GLU A 95 -0.55 -21.79 7.19
C GLU A 95 -0.67 -22.48 8.56
N ARG A 96 -0.98 -21.73 9.62
CA ARG A 96 -1.11 -22.26 11.00
C ARG A 96 -2.43 -22.98 11.27
N THR A 97 -3.51 -22.58 10.61
CA THR A 97 -4.84 -23.21 10.74
C THR A 97 -4.92 -24.54 9.97
N GLN A 98 -3.90 -24.89 9.18
CA GLN A 98 -3.82 -26.14 8.44
C GLN A 98 -3.15 -27.27 9.23
N LEU A 99 -3.78 -28.44 9.10
CA LEU A 99 -3.50 -29.74 9.71
C LEU A 99 -2.00 -30.11 9.70
N ASN A 100 -1.45 -30.30 10.89
CA ASN A 100 -0.17 -30.99 11.09
C ASN A 100 -0.14 -32.29 10.26
N GLY A 101 0.74 -32.38 9.26
CA GLY A 101 1.00 -33.63 8.51
C GLY A 101 0.64 -33.65 7.01
N VAL A 102 0.12 -32.57 6.42
CA VAL A 102 -0.16 -32.53 4.95
C VAL A 102 1.10 -32.18 4.14
N PRO A 103 1.47 -32.95 3.10
CA PRO A 103 2.62 -32.65 2.25
C PRO A 103 2.49 -31.31 1.50
N ARG A 104 3.53 -30.48 1.55
CA ARG A 104 3.63 -29.21 0.80
C ARG A 104 3.79 -29.46 -0.70
N ASN A 105 2.66 -29.70 -1.38
CA ASN A 105 2.60 -29.95 -2.82
C ASN A 105 1.84 -28.83 -3.56
N ARG A 106 1.70 -28.95 -4.89
CA ARG A 106 1.00 -27.97 -5.73
C ARG A 106 -0.47 -27.77 -5.33
N LYS A 107 -1.15 -28.83 -4.88
CA LYS A 107 -2.55 -28.77 -4.42
C LYS A 107 -2.63 -27.96 -3.12
N HIS A 108 -1.74 -28.21 -2.17
CA HIS A 108 -1.62 -27.45 -0.94
C HIS A 108 -1.39 -25.96 -1.23
N LYS A 109 -0.46 -25.63 -2.13
CA LYS A 109 -0.24 -24.23 -2.51
C LYS A 109 -1.47 -23.60 -3.16
N GLY A 110 -2.27 -24.35 -3.92
CA GLY A 110 -3.51 -23.80 -4.50
C GLY A 110 -4.54 -23.49 -3.42
N TYR A 111 -4.70 -24.41 -2.46
CA TYR A 111 -5.57 -24.19 -1.32
C TYR A 111 -5.15 -22.96 -0.49
N VAL A 112 -3.84 -22.79 -0.21
CA VAL A 112 -3.32 -21.63 0.53
C VAL A 112 -3.64 -20.30 -0.17
N ASP A 113 -3.46 -20.22 -1.50
CA ASP A 113 -3.81 -19.02 -2.26
C ASP A 113 -5.33 -18.70 -2.12
N ALA A 114 -6.20 -19.71 -2.26
CA ALA A 114 -7.66 -19.52 -2.11
C ALA A 114 -8.07 -19.07 -0.70
N MET A 115 -7.46 -19.66 0.33
CA MET A 115 -7.75 -19.31 1.72
C MET A 115 -7.21 -17.93 2.09
N SER A 116 -6.11 -17.48 1.49
CA SER A 116 -5.57 -16.14 1.73
C SER A 116 -6.55 -15.07 1.26
N ALA A 117 -7.14 -15.25 0.07
CA ALA A 117 -8.20 -14.36 -0.41
C ALA A 117 -9.48 -14.42 0.46
N TYR A 118 -9.85 -15.60 0.95
CA TYR A 118 -10.97 -15.76 1.88
C TYR A 118 -10.75 -14.97 3.17
N VAL A 119 -9.60 -15.14 3.82
CA VAL A 119 -9.27 -14.46 5.08
C VAL A 119 -9.17 -12.95 4.90
N LEU A 120 -8.64 -12.47 3.76
CA LEU A 120 -8.65 -11.06 3.40
C LEU A 120 -10.08 -10.49 3.33
N LEU A 121 -10.99 -11.21 2.67
CA LEU A 121 -12.37 -10.77 2.52
C LEU A 121 -13.14 -10.81 3.85
N GLU A 122 -13.00 -11.89 4.62
CA GLU A 122 -13.58 -12.00 5.95
C GLU A 122 -13.11 -10.87 6.88
N GLY A 123 -11.80 -10.57 6.90
CA GLY A 123 -11.27 -9.47 7.70
C GLY A 123 -11.86 -8.11 7.32
N TYR A 124 -12.07 -7.87 6.02
CA TYR A 124 -12.78 -6.68 5.55
C TYR A 124 -14.24 -6.63 6.01
N LEU A 125 -14.99 -7.74 5.89
CA LEU A 125 -16.39 -7.81 6.31
C LEU A 125 -16.58 -7.67 7.82
N GLN A 126 -15.62 -8.17 8.61
CA GLN A 126 -15.61 -8.06 10.07
C GLN A 126 -15.11 -6.71 10.59
N GLY A 127 -14.69 -5.82 9.70
CA GLY A 127 -14.51 -4.41 10.01
C GLY A 127 -13.08 -3.94 10.30
N VAL A 128 -12.01 -4.69 10.00
CA VAL A 128 -10.63 -4.15 9.99
C VAL A 128 -9.69 -5.04 9.15
N PRO A 129 -8.98 -4.48 8.16
CA PRO A 129 -7.52 -4.33 8.25
C PRO A 129 -7.08 -2.94 7.76
N LYS A 130 -5.85 -2.50 8.08
CA LYS A 130 -5.27 -1.30 7.47
C LYS A 130 -5.46 -1.36 5.94
N LEU A 131 -6.14 -0.36 5.40
CA LEU A 131 -6.54 -0.30 3.99
C LEU A 131 -5.99 0.96 3.35
N TRP A 132 -5.57 0.82 2.09
CA TRP A 132 -5.17 1.93 1.24
C TRP A 132 -6.05 1.93 -0.01
N TRP A 133 -6.64 3.08 -0.34
CA TRP A 133 -7.35 3.21 -1.61
C TRP A 133 -6.35 3.27 -2.77
N TYR A 134 -6.70 2.62 -3.87
CA TYR A 134 -5.89 2.72 -5.09
C TYR A 134 -6.42 3.87 -5.94
N GLU A 135 -5.56 4.84 -6.22
CA GLU A 135 -5.90 6.03 -6.99
C GLU A 135 -5.54 5.82 -8.47
N LYS A 136 -6.54 5.68 -9.34
CA LYS A 136 -6.31 5.45 -10.78
C LYS A 136 -5.53 6.59 -11.42
N ASP A 137 -5.89 7.81 -11.06
CA ASP A 137 -5.34 9.07 -11.56
C ASP A 137 -4.43 9.73 -10.52
N LEU A 138 -3.61 8.91 -9.84
CA LEU A 138 -2.61 9.40 -8.90
C LEU A 138 -1.67 10.38 -9.63
N HIS A 139 -1.76 11.64 -9.26
CA HIS A 139 -0.88 12.70 -9.71
C HIS A 139 0.00 13.15 -8.56
N PHE A 140 1.20 13.64 -8.91
CA PHE A 140 2.08 14.27 -7.94
C PHE A 140 2.13 15.77 -8.21
N ASP A 141 1.71 16.56 -7.24
CA ASP A 141 1.85 18.01 -7.31
C ASP A 141 3.32 18.39 -7.23
N ARG A 142 3.69 19.48 -7.90
CA ARG A 142 5.05 20.01 -7.84
C ARG A 142 5.08 21.21 -6.90
N LEU A 143 5.90 21.11 -5.87
CA LEU A 143 6.12 22.17 -4.90
C LEU A 143 7.52 22.74 -5.09
N LYS A 144 7.58 24.00 -5.54
CA LYS A 144 8.83 24.77 -5.56
C LYS A 144 9.12 25.27 -4.16
N LEU A 145 10.32 25.04 -3.69
CA LEU A 145 10.75 25.44 -2.35
C LEU A 145 11.82 26.52 -2.45
N ALA A 146 11.64 27.60 -1.71
CA ALA A 146 12.63 28.66 -1.58
C ALA A 146 13.93 28.12 -0.94
N PRO A 147 15.07 28.79 -1.17
CA PRO A 147 16.34 28.43 -0.54
C PRO A 147 16.29 28.42 1.00
N GLY A 148 17.19 27.68 1.62
CA GLY A 148 17.41 27.66 3.07
C GLY A 148 17.16 26.32 3.76
N PHE A 149 16.77 25.28 3.01
CA PHE A 149 16.48 23.95 3.57
C PHE A 149 17.45 22.91 3.02
N SER A 150 18.31 22.35 3.87
CA SER A 150 19.31 21.35 3.47
C SER A 150 18.72 19.94 3.46
N ARG A 151 17.92 19.58 4.46
CA ARG A 151 17.26 18.27 4.56
C ARG A 151 15.75 18.44 4.65
N ILE A 152 15.05 17.92 3.65
CA ILE A 152 13.60 18.06 3.50
C ILE A 152 12.98 16.67 3.56
N LEU A 153 11.94 16.49 4.37
CA LEU A 153 11.14 15.28 4.42
C LEU A 153 9.75 15.55 3.86
N VAL A 154 9.34 14.82 2.84
CA VAL A 154 7.96 14.77 2.35
C VAL A 154 7.29 13.54 2.97
N TRP A 155 6.19 13.72 3.67
CA TRP A 155 5.57 12.69 4.50
C TRP A 155 4.14 12.39 4.04
N ASP A 156 3.94 11.16 3.56
CA ASP A 156 2.66 10.53 3.18
C ASP A 156 1.76 11.32 2.22
N ILE A 157 2.34 12.25 1.46
CA ILE A 157 1.62 13.06 0.49
C ILE A 157 2.17 12.86 -0.93
N PRO A 158 1.32 12.94 -1.97
CA PRO A 158 1.75 12.83 -3.36
C PRO A 158 2.28 14.18 -3.88
N VAL A 159 3.37 14.67 -3.28
CA VAL A 159 4.05 15.91 -3.69
C VAL A 159 5.47 15.59 -4.12
N ILE A 160 5.97 16.25 -5.17
CA ILE A 160 7.39 16.26 -5.54
C ILE A 160 7.94 17.65 -5.25
N VAL A 161 8.98 17.69 -4.42
CA VAL A 161 9.69 18.94 -4.11
C VAL A 161 10.74 19.23 -5.17
N GLU A 162 10.75 20.47 -5.63
CA GLU A 162 11.77 21.09 -6.47
C GLU A 162 12.43 22.19 -5.64
N SER A 163 13.60 21.91 -5.06
CA SER A 163 14.37 22.90 -4.30
C SER A 163 15.13 23.80 -5.26
N GLU A 164 15.20 25.10 -4.97
CA GLU A 164 16.12 26.03 -5.65
C GLU A 164 17.58 25.83 -5.21
N ASP A 165 17.81 25.21 -4.05
CA ASP A 165 19.15 24.82 -3.58
C ASP A 165 19.53 23.44 -4.15
N ASP A 166 20.50 23.40 -5.06
CA ASP A 166 21.00 22.15 -5.69
C ASP A 166 21.58 21.14 -4.68
N SER A 167 22.03 21.62 -3.51
CA SER A 167 22.58 20.78 -2.44
C SER A 167 21.50 20.19 -1.51
N SER A 168 20.23 20.56 -1.66
CA SER A 168 19.17 20.03 -0.80
C SER A 168 18.97 18.53 -0.99
N GLU A 169 18.90 17.80 0.12
CA GLU A 169 18.52 16.41 0.13
C GLU A 169 17.03 16.25 0.46
N VAL A 170 16.27 15.74 -0.50
CA VAL A 170 14.84 15.45 -0.32
C VAL A 170 14.63 13.96 -0.06
N TYR A 171 14.03 13.67 1.09
CA TYR A 171 13.61 12.35 1.54
C TYR A 171 12.10 12.24 1.48
N TYR A 172 11.60 11.03 1.24
CA TYR A 172 10.18 10.75 1.20
C TYR A 172 9.86 9.62 2.17
N LEU A 173 8.87 9.82 3.03
CA LEU A 173 8.24 8.75 3.82
C LEU A 173 6.87 8.48 3.24
N SER A 174 6.62 7.26 2.78
CA SER A 174 5.32 6.83 2.26
C SER A 174 4.93 5.47 2.82
N THR A 175 4.00 5.47 3.77
CA THR A 175 3.27 4.31 4.28
C THR A 175 2.16 3.85 3.32
N HIS A 176 1.85 4.64 2.29
CA HIS A 176 0.95 4.24 1.19
C HIS A 176 1.71 3.46 0.10
N PRO A 177 1.34 2.19 -0.21
CA PRO A 177 2.07 1.35 -1.17
C PRO A 177 2.18 1.94 -2.57
N GLN A 178 1.09 2.50 -3.10
CA GLN A 178 1.09 3.07 -4.45
C GLN A 178 2.01 4.29 -4.57
N ILE A 179 1.89 5.27 -3.67
CA ILE A 179 2.74 6.47 -3.63
C ILE A 179 4.21 6.07 -3.50
N PHE A 180 4.52 5.14 -2.60
CA PHE A 180 5.89 4.61 -2.43
C PHE A 180 6.46 4.05 -3.74
N VAL A 181 5.70 3.21 -4.44
CA VAL A 181 6.15 2.58 -5.69
C VAL A 181 6.35 3.60 -6.80
N GLU A 182 5.46 4.59 -6.92
CA GLU A 182 5.61 5.65 -7.93
C GLU A 182 6.78 6.59 -7.62
N LEU A 183 7.00 6.98 -6.36
CA LEU A 183 8.18 7.74 -5.93
C LEU A 183 9.48 6.99 -6.23
N ARG A 184 9.53 5.69 -5.95
CA ARG A 184 10.69 4.85 -6.27
C ARG A 184 10.94 4.78 -7.77
N ARG A 185 9.88 4.66 -8.58
CA ARG A 185 9.97 4.69 -10.06
C ARG A 185 10.51 6.02 -10.58
N LEU A 186 10.20 7.13 -9.90
CA LEU A 186 10.74 8.47 -10.18
C LEU A 186 12.18 8.68 -9.66
N GLY A 187 12.81 7.64 -9.10
CA GLY A 187 14.18 7.71 -8.60
C GLY A 187 14.32 8.50 -7.29
N LYS A 188 13.23 8.71 -6.55
CA LYS A 188 13.25 9.46 -5.28
C LYS A 188 13.79 8.60 -4.13
N LYS A 189 14.45 9.25 -3.16
CA LYS A 189 14.90 8.65 -1.89
C LYS A 189 13.69 8.38 -0.99
N VAL A 190 13.02 7.25 -1.20
CA VAL A 190 11.77 6.91 -0.52
C VAL A 190 11.93 5.77 0.49
N PHE A 191 11.30 5.97 1.64
CA PHE A 191 11.24 5.07 2.78
C PHE A 191 9.77 4.83 3.12
N ASN A 192 9.48 3.73 3.82
CA ASN A 192 8.11 3.41 4.23
C ASN A 192 7.97 3.23 5.75
N ARG A 193 9.06 3.50 6.49
CA ARG A 193 9.16 3.35 7.95
C ARG A 193 10.00 4.49 8.50
N GLU A 194 9.55 5.07 9.60
CA GLU A 194 10.25 6.18 10.26
C GLU A 194 11.61 5.80 10.82
N GLU A 195 11.77 4.56 11.30
CA GLU A 195 13.04 4.09 11.86
C GLU A 195 14.18 4.13 10.84
N ASP A 196 13.88 3.97 9.55
CA ASP A 196 14.85 4.02 8.48
C ASP A 196 15.28 5.47 8.16
N LEU A 197 14.58 6.47 8.70
CA LEU A 197 14.87 7.90 8.53
C LEU A 197 15.63 8.48 9.73
N LYS A 198 15.80 7.73 10.83
CA LYS A 198 16.48 8.23 12.04
C LYS A 198 17.92 8.65 11.78
N GLU A 199 18.62 7.96 10.88
CA GLU A 199 20.00 8.29 10.49
C GLU A 199 20.09 9.57 9.62
N HIS A 200 18.97 10.02 9.06
CA HIS A 200 18.88 11.23 8.23
C HIS A 200 18.34 12.44 9.00
N SER A 201 17.72 12.21 10.15
CA SER A 201 17.30 13.24 11.12
C SER A 201 18.54 13.98 11.69
N PRO A 202 18.43 15.29 12.04
CA PRO A 202 17.25 16.13 11.96
C PRO A 202 16.95 16.64 10.55
N PHE A 203 15.67 16.92 10.29
CA PHE A 203 15.21 17.59 9.07
C PHE A 203 15.04 19.09 9.31
N ASP A 204 15.35 19.90 8.31
CA ASP A 204 15.06 21.33 8.38
C ASP A 204 13.56 21.58 8.18
N LEU A 205 12.96 20.82 7.27
CA LEU A 205 11.57 20.97 6.87
C LEU A 205 10.88 19.62 6.71
N VAL A 206 9.65 19.51 7.24
CA VAL A 206 8.72 18.43 6.94
C VAL A 206 7.54 18.99 6.14
N ILE A 207 7.13 18.30 5.08
CA ILE A 207 5.98 18.65 4.25
C ILE A 207 4.98 17.50 4.34
N CYS A 208 3.80 17.77 4.87
CA CYS A 208 2.80 16.75 5.23
C CYS A 208 1.38 17.32 5.17
N GLU A 209 0.35 16.47 5.17
CA GLU A 209 -1.05 16.90 5.31
C GLU A 209 -1.40 17.31 6.74
N GLU A 210 -0.86 16.58 7.73
CA GLU A 210 -1.04 16.86 9.15
C GLU A 210 0.30 16.73 9.87
N VAL A 211 0.51 17.54 10.92
CA VAL A 211 1.74 17.50 11.70
C VAL A 211 1.92 16.09 12.30
N PRO A 212 2.98 15.34 11.92
CA PRO A 212 3.12 13.95 12.31
C PRO A 212 3.42 13.84 13.81
N LYS A 213 2.81 12.84 14.46
CA LYS A 213 3.22 12.40 15.80
C LYS A 213 4.39 11.43 15.63
N THR A 214 5.60 11.92 15.82
CA THR A 214 6.83 11.17 15.51
C THR A 214 7.97 11.52 16.47
N ASP A 215 8.94 10.62 16.56
CA ASP A 215 10.22 10.83 17.25
C ASP A 215 11.28 11.47 16.32
N LEU A 216 10.97 11.68 15.04
CA LEU A 216 11.88 12.37 14.11
C LEU A 216 12.00 13.85 14.49
N VAL A 217 13.24 14.36 14.48
CA VAL A 217 13.51 15.75 14.85
C VAL A 217 13.41 16.63 13.60
N PHE A 218 12.62 17.69 13.67
CA PHE A 218 12.51 18.67 12.58
C PHE A 218 12.30 20.10 13.08
N LYS A 219 12.72 21.09 12.28
CA LYS A 219 12.61 22.52 12.65
C LYS A 219 11.27 23.12 12.23
N GLU A 220 10.86 22.88 10.99
CA GLU A 220 9.68 23.49 10.38
C GLU A 220 8.75 22.47 9.73
N VAL A 221 7.49 22.86 9.59
CA VAL A 221 6.44 22.07 8.93
C VAL A 221 5.71 22.94 7.92
N ILE A 222 5.43 22.39 6.74
CA ILE A 222 4.55 22.97 5.72
C ILE A 222 3.39 22.00 5.45
N VAL A 223 2.17 22.54 5.45
CA VAL A 223 0.96 21.83 5.03
C VAL A 223 0.46 22.46 3.72
N PRO A 224 0.64 21.79 2.57
CA PRO A 224 0.16 22.31 1.29
C PRO A 224 -1.37 22.56 1.34
N GLY A 225 -1.80 23.79 1.03
CA GLY A 225 -3.22 24.18 1.00
C GLY A 225 -3.74 24.96 2.23
N ALA A 226 -3.04 24.96 3.37
CA ALA A 226 -3.45 25.69 4.58
C ALA A 226 -2.74 27.05 4.78
N GLY A 227 -1.84 27.45 3.88
CA GLY A 227 -0.88 28.52 4.16
C GLY A 227 0.25 28.03 5.06
N LEU A 228 1.41 28.70 5.02
CA LEU A 228 2.58 28.36 5.85
C LEU A 228 2.22 28.43 7.35
N HIS A 229 1.90 27.29 7.95
CA HIS A 229 1.77 27.17 9.39
C HIS A 229 3.07 26.60 9.98
N THR A 230 3.98 27.50 10.35
CA THR A 230 5.17 27.13 11.11
C THR A 230 4.76 26.69 12.52
N ARG A 231 4.68 25.38 12.79
CA ARG A 231 4.70 24.85 14.16
C ARG A 231 6.06 24.20 14.39
N LYS A 232 6.82 24.73 15.35
CA LYS A 232 8.07 24.11 15.81
C LYS A 232 7.73 22.76 16.46
N GLY A 233 8.29 21.67 15.93
CA GLY A 233 8.24 20.35 16.58
C GLY A 233 8.90 20.42 17.96
N SER A 234 8.27 19.78 18.95
CA SER A 234 8.66 19.86 20.36
C SER A 234 10.07 19.33 20.61
N GLN A 235 10.89 20.13 21.29
CA GLN A 235 12.04 19.66 22.03
C GLN A 235 11.57 18.92 23.28
N SER A 236 11.99 17.66 23.43
CA SER A 236 12.32 17.03 24.72
C SER A 236 13.16 15.80 24.47
#